data_AF-A0A539DTC3-F1
#
_entry.id   AF-A0A539DTC3-F1
#
_cell.length_a   1.000
_cell.length_b   1.000
_cell.length_c   1.000
_cell.angle_alpha   90.00
_cell.angle_beta   90.00
_cell.angle_gamma   90.00
#
_symmetry.space_group_name_H-M   'P 1'
#
loop_
_entity.id
_entity.type
_entity.pdbx_description
1 polymer ?
#
loop_
_entity_poly.entity_id
_entity_poly.type
_entity_poly.pdbx_seq_one_letter_code
_entity_poly.pdbx_strand_id
1 'polypeptide(L)' 'MRNILHVIDTTGPGGAETVFIELLSRLDKRRYRSIVVICGPGWVGGELQRRGFS' A
#
# COMPACT_ATOMS: atom_id res chain seq x y z
N MET A 1 4.07 -1.32 -18.74
CA MET A 1 4.36 -1.45 -17.30
C MET A 1 4.93 -0.13 -16.79
N ARG A 2 4.24 0.54 -15.86
CA ARG A 2 4.70 1.78 -15.20
C ARG A 2 4.85 1.52 -13.70
N ASN A 3 5.89 2.09 -13.10
CA ASN A 3 6.13 1.96 -11.67
C ASN A 3 5.45 3.12 -10.93
N ILE A 4 4.80 2.83 -9.81
CA ILE A 4 4.22 3.85 -8.92
C ILE A 4 4.82 3.65 -7.53
N LEU A 5 5.44 4.69 -6.99
CA LEU A 5 5.89 4.73 -5.61
C LEU A 5 4.78 5.32 -4.74
N HIS A 6 4.30 4.54 -3.79
CA HIS A 6 3.30 4.93 -2.83
C HIS A 6 3.98 5.14 -1.47
N VAL A 7 3.82 6.33 -0.89
CA VAL A 7 4.40 6.68 0.40
C VAL A 7 3.28 7.10 1.34
N ILE A 8 3.33 6.61 2.59
CA ILE A 8 2.45 7.03 3.68
C ILE A 8 3.25 7.04 4.97
N ASP A 9 3.08 8.10 5.76
CA ASP A 9 3.79 8.35 7.02
C ASP A 9 3.01 7.83 8.24
N THR A 10 1.72 7.52 8.07
CA THR A 10 0.89 6.91 9.11
C THR A 10 0.89 5.38 9.02
N THR A 11 0.93 4.72 10.18
CA THR A 11 1.03 3.25 10.27
C THR A 11 -0.10 2.60 11.04
N GLY A 12 -1.01 3.40 11.62
CA GLY A 12 -2.20 2.93 12.34
C GLY A 12 -3.40 2.68 11.42
N PRO A 13 -4.52 2.18 11.96
CA PRO A 13 -5.78 2.13 11.23
C PRO A 13 -6.41 3.51 11.15
N GLY A 14 -6.96 3.84 9.98
CA GLY A 14 -7.67 5.09 9.76
C GLY A 14 -8.23 5.20 8.35
N GLY A 15 -8.89 6.31 8.05
CA GLY A 15 -9.56 6.53 6.77
C GLY A 15 -8.57 6.62 5.61
N ALA A 16 -7.49 7.39 5.78
CA ALA A 16 -6.49 7.59 4.74
C ALA A 16 -5.73 6.29 4.43
N GLU A 17 -5.38 5.54 5.47
CA GLU A 17 -4.68 4.26 5.42
C GLU A 17 -5.54 3.19 4.74
N THR A 18 -6.84 3.16 5.05
CA THR A 18 -7.79 2.26 4.39
C THR A 18 -7.91 2.56 2.90
N VAL A 19 -8.05 3.85 2.54
CA VAL A 19 -8.11 4.26 1.12
C VAL A 19 -6.80 3.93 0.41
N PHE A 20 -5.65 4.16 1.05
CA PHE A 20 -4.33 3.84 0.52
C PHE A 20 -4.20 2.35 0.16
N ILE A 21 -4.58 1.46 1.08
CA ILE A 21 -4.54 0.00 0.90
C ILE A 21 -5.52 -0.45 -0.20
N GLU A 22 -6.75 0.09 -0.22
CA GLU A 22 -7.74 -0.24 -1.24
C GLU A 22 -7.31 0.23 -2.63
N LEU A 23 -6.71 1.41 -2.74
CA LEU A 23 -6.19 1.94 -4.00
C LEU A 23 -5.10 1.01 -4.55
N LEU A 24 -4.12 0.66 -3.72
CA LEU A 24 -3.07 -0.31 -4.07
C LEU A 24 -3.64 -1.65 -4.53
N SER A 25 -4.65 -2.16 -3.82
CA SER A 25 -5.27 -3.47 -4.09
C SER A 25 -6.03 -3.52 -5.42
N ARG A 26 -6.52 -2.38 -5.91
CA ARG A 26 -7.38 -2.29 -7.09
C ARG A 26 -6.69 -1.78 -8.36
N LEU A 27 -5.43 -1.38 -8.28
CA LEU A 27 -4.66 -0.98 -9.47
C LEU A 27 -4.50 -2.17 -10.44
N ASP A 28 -4.61 -1.87 -11.75
CA ASP A 28 -4.41 -2.87 -12.80
C ASP A 28 -2.95 -3.36 -12.81
N LYS A 29 -2.74 -4.57 -12.28
CA LYS A 29 -1.43 -5.23 -12.16
C LYS A 29 -0.77 -5.54 -13.51
N ARG A 30 -1.50 -5.49 -14.63
CA ARG A 30 -0.93 -5.64 -15.99
C ARG A 30 -0.33 -4.33 -16.49
N ARG A 31 -0.80 -3.20 -15.98
CA ARG A 31 -0.34 -1.85 -16.39
C ARG A 31 0.65 -1.26 -15.40
N TYR A 32 0.46 -1.52 -14.11
CA TYR A 32 1.17 -0.86 -13.01
C TYR A 32 1.86 -1.85 -12.09
N ARG A 33 3.09 -1.49 -11.69
CA ARG A 33 3.81 -2.12 -10.59
C ARG A 33 3.85 -1.14 -9.42
N SER A 34 3.17 -1.47 -8.33
CA SER A 34 3.19 -0.69 -7.10
C SER A 34 4.40 -1.03 -6.25
N ILE A 35 5.07 0.00 -5.74
CA ILE A 35 6.15 -0.07 -4.76
C ILE A 35 5.68 0.75 -3.57
N VAL A 36 5.75 0.19 -2.36
CA VAL A 36 5.20 0.82 -1.16
C VAL A 36 6.31 1.11 -0.17
N VAL A 37 6.32 2.33 0.39
CA VAL A 37 7.23 2.73 1.46
C VAL A 37 6.39 3.25 2.63
N ILE A 38 6.55 2.62 3.79
CA ILE A 38 5.84 2.98 5.03
C ILE A 38 6.84 3.31 6.14
N CYS A 39 6.45 4.21 7.04
CA CYS A 39 7.28 4.62 8.18
C CYS A 39 7.22 3.61 9.34
N GLY A 40 8.00 2.53 9.23
CA GLY A 40 8.15 1.54 10.30
C GLY A 40 6.99 0.53 10.37
N PRO A 41 7.02 -0.38 11.36
CA PRO A 41 6.00 -1.41 11.52
C PRO A 41 4.65 -0.81 11.96
N GLY A 42 3.56 -1.49 11.62
CA GLY A 42 2.22 -1.11 12.06
C GLY A 42 1.12 -1.83 11.29
N TRP A 43 -0.12 -1.42 11.55
CA TRP A 43 -1.32 -2.01 10.94
C TRP A 43 -1.28 -1.97 9.41
N VAL A 44 -0.85 -0.84 8.83
CA VAL A 44 -0.71 -0.70 7.37
C VAL A 44 0.23 -1.76 6.79
N GLY A 45 1.40 -1.94 7.39
CA GLY A 45 2.38 -2.94 6.95
C GLY A 45 1.84 -4.36 7.05
N GLY A 46 1.15 -4.70 8.14
CA GLY A 46 0.53 -6.00 8.32
C GLY A 46 -0.56 -6.28 7.27
N GLU A 47 -1.40 -5.29 6.96
CA GLU A 47 -2.47 -5.43 5.99
C GLU A 47 -1.94 -5.52 4.55
N LEU A 48 -0.87 -4.79 4.22
CA LEU A 48 -0.15 -4.91 2.95
C LEU A 48 0.44 -6.32 2.77
N GLN A 49 1.14 -6.84 3.77
CA GLN A 49 1.69 -8.19 3.75
C GLN A 49 0.60 -9.25 3.59
N ARG A 50 -0.50 -9.12 4.35
CA ARG A 50 -1.67 -10.02 4.25
C ARG A 50 -2.26 -10.08 2.84
N ARG A 51 -2.14 -8.99 2.07
CA ARG A 51 -2.62 -8.86 0.69
C ARG A 51 -1.56 -9.18 -0.37
N GLY A 52 -0.37 -9.60 0.05
CA GLY A 52 0.73 -10.01 -0.83
C GLY A 52 1.58 -8.85 -1.36
N PHE A 53 1.53 -7.68 -0.73
CA PHE A 53 2.50 -6.61 -0.98
C PHE A 53 3.76 -6.83 -0.14
N SER A 54 4.92 -6.52 -0.73
CA SER A 54 6.26 -6.71 -0.14
C SER A 54 6.91 -5.37 0.15
#